data_AF-B4DBU6-F1
#
_entry.id   AF-B4DBU6-F1
#
_cell.length_a   1.000
_cell.length_b   1.000
_cell.length_c   1.000
_cell.angle_alpha   90.00
_cell.angle_beta   90.00
_cell.angle_gamma   90.00
#
_symmetry.space_group_name_H-M   'P 1'
#
loop_
_entity.id
_entity.type
_entity.pdbx_description
1 polymer ?
#
loop_
_entity_poly.entity_id
_entity_poly.type
_entity_poly.pdbx_seq_one_letter_code
_entity_poly.pdbx_strand_id
1 'polypeptide(L)'
;MSKFTSAYISFVSRLNEVEDLRRMAAQKEKADAIANSAQINALCRGAVVLLCSHVEAYVKEVGEVALTHVHGKSVGRDKLVNRLFYHISKAVIDEIKDTEDHDRLAEKCFGFITTETPYWSKVGAFPNPLPVDKFNKGFSNPGFKKISAYFNRFGYDNYKTHLSARLAASYHAVVNMVEHMVDTRNKIAHGNPAATKTPHDLKEMIRLVQIFCRATDLTFGAWCKANLCTIR
;
A
#
# COMPACT_ATOMS: atom_id res chain seq x y z
N MET A 1 5.19 -7.43 22.86
CA MET A 1 5.06 -6.63 21.61
C MET A 1 4.76 -7.57 20.48
N SER A 2 3.80 -7.22 19.61
CA SER A 2 3.46 -8.05 18.46
C SER A 2 4.65 -8.14 17.51
N LYS A 3 4.82 -9.29 16.85
CA LYS A 3 5.85 -9.43 15.81
C LYS A 3 5.52 -8.65 14.54
N PHE A 4 4.24 -8.44 14.28
CA PHE A 4 3.71 -7.84 13.05
C PHE A 4 2.65 -6.77 13.35
N THR A 5 2.45 -5.82 12.44
CA THR A 5 1.34 -4.86 12.58
C THR A 5 -0.02 -5.55 12.40
N SER A 6 -1.09 -4.91 12.88
CA SER A 6 -2.47 -5.34 12.61
C SER A 6 -2.77 -5.40 11.11
N ALA A 7 -2.22 -4.48 10.32
CA ALA A 7 -2.36 -4.45 8.87
C ALA A 7 -1.84 -5.73 8.19
N TYR A 8 -0.67 -6.23 8.61
CA TYR A 8 -0.15 -7.49 8.07
C TYR A 8 -1.01 -8.70 8.49
N ILE A 9 -1.53 -8.72 9.72
CA ILE A 9 -2.41 -9.79 10.20
C ILE A 9 -3.71 -9.83 9.36
N SER A 10 -4.34 -8.66 9.15
CA SER A 10 -5.52 -8.52 8.29
C SER A 10 -5.23 -8.92 6.84
N PHE A 11 -4.07 -8.55 6.31
CA PHE A 11 -3.63 -8.98 4.98
C PHE A 11 -3.54 -10.50 4.86
N VAL A 12 -2.90 -11.19 5.82
CA VAL A 12 -2.81 -12.66 5.80
C VAL A 12 -4.20 -13.31 5.85
N SER A 13 -5.13 -12.76 6.63
CA SER A 13 -6.52 -13.25 6.65
C SER A 13 -7.21 -13.11 5.29
N ARG A 14 -7.02 -11.98 4.60
CA ARG A 14 -7.59 -11.74 3.26
C ARG A 14 -7.01 -12.65 2.18
N LEU A 15 -5.79 -13.17 2.36
CA LEU A 15 -5.23 -14.14 1.40
C LEU A 15 -6.04 -15.45 1.31
N ASN A 16 -6.86 -15.78 2.32
CA ASN A 16 -7.73 -16.95 2.26
C ASN A 16 -8.73 -16.85 1.10
N GLU A 17 -9.30 -15.67 0.85
CA GLU A 17 -10.24 -15.45 -0.26
C GLU A 17 -9.59 -15.73 -1.63
N VAL A 18 -8.34 -15.27 -1.80
CA VAL A 18 -7.55 -15.52 -3.01
C VAL A 18 -7.22 -17.01 -3.17
N GLU A 19 -6.88 -17.67 -2.06
CA GLU A 19 -6.55 -19.08 -2.01
C GLU A 19 -7.77 -19.98 -2.31
N ASP A 20 -8.96 -19.58 -1.89
CA ASP A 20 -10.20 -20.29 -2.20
C ASP A 20 -10.51 -20.27 -3.70
N LEU A 21 -10.40 -19.10 -4.36
CA LEU A 21 -10.54 -19.01 -5.82
C LEU A 21 -9.51 -19.89 -6.55
N ARG A 22 -8.26 -19.88 -6.08
CA ARG A 22 -7.18 -20.71 -6.63
C ARG A 22 -7.51 -22.20 -6.48
N ARG A 23 -8.02 -22.64 -5.32
CA ARG A 23 -8.40 -24.04 -5.07
C ARG A 23 -9.56 -24.48 -5.95
N MET A 24 -10.59 -23.64 -6.11
CA MET A 24 -11.70 -23.90 -7.02
C MET A 24 -11.21 -24.06 -8.46
N ALA A 25 -10.30 -23.19 -8.90
CA ALA A 25 -9.70 -23.28 -10.24
C ALA A 25 -8.90 -24.58 -10.41
N ALA A 26 -8.08 -24.96 -9.42
CA ALA A 26 -7.31 -26.20 -9.44
C ALA A 26 -8.19 -27.46 -9.44
N GLN A 27 -9.32 -27.46 -8.74
CA GLN A 27 -10.28 -28.57 -8.77
C GLN A 27 -10.89 -28.75 -10.17
N LYS A 28 -11.25 -27.64 -10.83
CA LYS A 28 -11.75 -27.66 -12.21
C LYS A 28 -10.70 -28.10 -13.21
N GLU A 29 -9.46 -27.65 -13.04
CA GLU A 29 -8.32 -28.08 -13.85
C GLU A 29 -8.08 -29.59 -13.77
N LYS A 30 -8.18 -30.16 -12.56
CA LYS A 30 -8.06 -31.61 -12.35
C LYS A 30 -9.24 -32.41 -12.93
N ALA A 31 -10.44 -31.84 -12.92
CA ALA A 31 -11.64 -32.52 -13.43
C ALA A 31 -11.61 -32.61 -14.96
N ASP A 32 -11.42 -31.47 -15.64
CA ASP A 32 -11.21 -31.39 -17.09
C ASP A 32 -10.73 -29.97 -17.44
N ALA A 33 -9.45 -29.81 -17.77
CA ALA A 33 -8.85 -28.51 -18.06
C ALA A 33 -9.39 -27.87 -19.35
N ILE A 34 -9.78 -28.67 -20.34
CA ILE A 34 -10.24 -28.17 -21.65
C ILE A 34 -11.69 -27.69 -21.51
N ALA A 35 -12.56 -28.56 -20.99
CA ALA A 35 -13.99 -28.24 -20.83
C ALA A 35 -14.22 -27.08 -19.84
N ASN A 36 -13.38 -26.97 -18.79
CA ASN A 36 -13.54 -25.92 -17.77
C ASN A 36 -12.65 -24.68 -18.00
N SER A 37 -11.95 -24.58 -19.13
CA SER A 37 -10.97 -23.51 -19.40
C SER A 37 -11.48 -22.09 -19.12
N ALA A 38 -12.70 -21.75 -19.55
CA ALA A 38 -13.30 -20.44 -19.31
C ALA A 38 -13.51 -20.14 -17.81
N GLN A 39 -13.97 -21.14 -17.04
CA GLN A 39 -14.23 -20.99 -15.61
C GLN A 39 -12.92 -20.91 -14.81
N ILE A 40 -11.92 -21.73 -15.17
CA ILE A 40 -10.57 -21.67 -14.60
C ILE A 40 -9.99 -20.28 -14.80
N ASN A 41 -10.07 -19.74 -16.03
CA ASN A 41 -9.59 -18.41 -16.34
C ASN A 41 -10.32 -17.32 -15.55
N ALA A 42 -11.65 -17.39 -15.44
CA ALA A 42 -12.43 -16.42 -14.67
C ALA A 42 -12.00 -16.39 -13.19
N LEU A 43 -11.89 -17.57 -12.56
CA LEU A 43 -11.44 -17.71 -11.18
C LEU A 43 -10.01 -17.19 -10.99
N CYS A 44 -9.10 -17.54 -11.90
CA CYS A 44 -7.71 -17.13 -11.79
C CYS A 44 -7.54 -15.61 -11.98
N ARG A 45 -8.27 -15.01 -12.92
CA ARG A 45 -8.29 -13.56 -13.12
C ARG A 45 -8.85 -12.83 -11.90
N GLY A 46 -9.95 -13.32 -11.33
CA GLY A 46 -10.52 -12.80 -10.10
C GLY A 46 -9.52 -12.84 -8.94
N ALA A 47 -8.80 -13.95 -8.78
CA ALA A 47 -7.76 -14.10 -7.76
C ALA A 47 -6.62 -13.08 -7.92
N VAL A 48 -6.13 -12.83 -9.14
CA VAL A 48 -5.09 -11.79 -9.37
C VAL A 48 -5.60 -10.40 -8.98
N VAL A 49 -6.84 -10.06 -9.37
CA VAL A 49 -7.45 -8.75 -9.06
C VAL A 49 -7.59 -8.56 -7.55
N LEU A 50 -8.11 -9.57 -6.84
CA LEU A 50 -8.25 -9.55 -5.38
C LEU A 50 -6.90 -9.46 -4.68
N LEU A 51 -5.92 -10.27 -5.09
CA LEU A 51 -4.57 -10.22 -4.52
C LEU A 51 -3.97 -8.82 -4.64
N CYS A 52 -4.07 -8.20 -5.82
CA CYS A 52 -3.62 -6.83 -6.03
C CYS A 52 -4.36 -5.82 -5.13
N SER A 53 -5.68 -5.98 -4.96
CA SER A 53 -6.49 -5.13 -4.07
C SER A 53 -6.06 -5.27 -2.60
N HIS A 54 -5.83 -6.50 -2.14
CA HIS A 54 -5.39 -6.76 -0.77
C HIS A 54 -3.99 -6.23 -0.47
N VAL A 55 -3.06 -6.27 -1.44
CA VAL A 55 -1.74 -5.62 -1.28
C VAL A 55 -1.89 -4.10 -1.20
N GLU A 56 -2.77 -3.51 -2.01
CA GLU A 56 -3.02 -2.07 -1.96
C GLU A 56 -3.59 -1.64 -0.61
N ALA A 57 -4.61 -2.36 -0.12
CA ALA A 57 -5.22 -2.12 1.18
C ALA A 57 -4.20 -2.32 2.32
N TYR A 58 -3.40 -3.39 2.27
CA TYR A 58 -2.32 -3.63 3.22
C TYR A 58 -1.37 -2.44 3.35
N VAL A 59 -0.88 -1.88 2.24
CA VAL A 59 0.07 -0.75 2.30
C VAL A 59 -0.59 0.50 2.90
N LYS A 60 -1.85 0.78 2.55
CA LYS A 60 -2.65 1.88 3.13
C LYS A 60 -2.84 1.72 4.63
N GLU A 61 -3.19 0.52 5.07
CA GLU A 61 -3.40 0.17 6.48
C GLU A 61 -2.10 0.24 7.28
N VAL A 62 -0.96 -0.16 6.72
CA VAL A 62 0.34 0.00 7.37
C VAL A 62 0.64 1.47 7.63
N GLY A 63 0.35 2.35 6.66
CA GLY A 63 0.49 3.79 6.86
C GLY A 63 -0.49 4.34 7.88
N GLU A 64 -1.74 3.89 7.88
CA GLU A 64 -2.76 4.23 8.89
C GLU A 64 -2.32 3.86 10.30
N VAL A 65 -1.79 2.65 10.49
CA VAL A 65 -1.25 2.20 11.78
C VAL A 65 -0.12 3.13 12.23
N ALA A 66 0.78 3.51 11.32
CA ALA A 66 1.87 4.41 11.64
C ALA A 66 1.39 5.81 12.03
N LEU A 67 0.45 6.40 11.27
CA LEU A 67 -0.14 7.70 11.58
C LEU A 67 -0.88 7.69 12.92
N THR A 68 -1.66 6.64 13.18
CA THR A 68 -2.38 6.45 14.45
C THR A 68 -1.43 6.40 15.64
N HIS A 69 -0.31 5.69 15.51
CA HIS A 69 0.70 5.63 16.57
C HIS A 69 1.48 6.94 16.73
N VAL A 70 1.79 7.64 15.64
CA VAL A 70 2.43 8.96 15.68
C VAL A 70 1.59 9.93 16.52
N HIS A 71 0.27 9.97 16.29
CA HIS A 71 -0.64 10.78 17.09
C HIS A 71 -0.77 10.24 18.53
N GLY A 72 -1.07 8.95 18.70
CA GLY A 72 -1.32 8.35 20.02
C GLY A 72 -0.11 8.30 20.95
N LYS A 73 1.12 8.41 20.41
CA LYS A 73 2.37 8.55 21.18
C LYS A 73 2.86 9.99 21.27
N SER A 74 2.06 10.96 20.79
CA SER A 74 2.40 12.38 20.82
C SER A 74 3.78 12.67 20.22
N VAL A 75 4.12 12.00 19.11
CA VAL A 75 5.40 12.21 18.43
C VAL A 75 5.49 13.68 18.00
N GLY A 76 6.55 14.36 18.42
CA GLY A 76 6.81 15.75 18.06
C GLY A 76 6.94 15.94 16.56
N ARG A 77 6.30 16.97 16.03
CA ARG A 77 6.28 17.29 14.59
C ARG A 77 7.66 17.68 14.05
N ASP A 78 8.59 18.06 14.93
CA ASP A 78 9.99 18.33 14.64
C ASP A 78 10.75 17.09 14.14
N LYS A 79 10.28 15.89 14.52
CA LYS A 79 10.85 14.61 14.07
C LYS A 79 10.32 14.15 12.71
N LEU A 80 9.31 14.82 12.16
CA LEU A 80 8.63 14.41 10.95
C LEU A 80 9.15 15.19 9.74
N VAL A 81 9.30 14.49 8.62
CA VAL A 81 9.76 15.11 7.37
C VAL A 81 8.68 16.01 6.76
N ASN A 82 9.10 17.06 6.06
CA ASN A 82 8.20 17.99 5.34
C ASN A 82 7.23 17.28 4.39
N ARG A 83 7.69 16.19 3.75
CA ARG A 83 6.88 15.38 2.83
C ARG A 83 5.60 14.84 3.47
N LEU A 84 5.63 14.51 4.76
CA LEU A 84 4.45 14.00 5.47
C LEU A 84 3.36 15.07 5.55
N PHE A 85 3.72 16.30 5.93
CA PHE A 85 2.79 17.44 6.00
C PHE A 85 2.21 17.78 4.62
N TYR A 86 3.06 17.77 3.58
CA TYR A 86 2.60 17.94 2.21
C TYR A 86 1.53 16.89 1.84
N HIS A 87 1.75 15.61 2.16
CA HIS A 87 0.80 14.56 1.80
C HIS A 87 -0.51 14.59 2.61
N ILE A 88 -0.50 15.14 3.82
CA ILE A 88 -1.71 15.39 4.61
C ILE A 88 -2.59 16.46 3.97
N SER A 89 -1.97 17.52 3.43
CA SER A 89 -2.67 18.68 2.87
C SER A 89 -2.68 18.70 1.34
N LYS A 90 -2.22 17.63 0.68
CA LYS A 90 -1.97 17.58 -0.77
C LYS A 90 -3.17 18.01 -1.59
N ALA A 91 -4.37 17.52 -1.24
CA ALA A 91 -5.58 17.84 -1.98
C ALA A 91 -5.86 19.36 -1.97
N VAL A 92 -5.73 20.01 -0.81
CA VAL A 92 -5.95 21.46 -0.69
C VAL A 92 -4.86 22.23 -1.44
N ILE A 93 -3.61 21.77 -1.39
CA ILE A 93 -2.49 22.39 -2.12
C ILE A 93 -2.69 22.28 -3.64
N ASP A 94 -3.07 21.11 -4.13
CA ASP A 94 -3.38 20.90 -5.54
C ASP A 94 -4.55 21.80 -5.96
N GLU A 95 -5.61 21.88 -5.15
CA GLU A 95 -6.77 22.74 -5.42
C GLU A 95 -6.41 24.23 -5.46
N ILE A 96 -5.49 24.70 -4.62
CA ILE A 96 -4.96 26.07 -4.67
C ILE A 96 -4.16 26.26 -5.96
N LYS A 97 -3.26 25.33 -6.27
CA LYS A 97 -2.39 25.38 -7.44
C LYS A 97 -3.17 25.41 -8.75
N ASP A 98 -4.27 24.67 -8.83
CA ASP A 98 -5.08 24.52 -10.04
C ASP A 98 -6.16 25.63 -10.16
N THR A 99 -6.16 26.65 -9.29
CA THR A 99 -7.12 27.77 -9.34
C THR A 99 -6.54 28.98 -10.05
N GLU A 100 -7.15 29.37 -11.17
CA GLU A 100 -6.75 30.55 -11.94
C GLU A 100 -7.44 31.84 -11.45
N ASP A 101 -8.69 31.74 -10.99
CA ASP A 101 -9.47 32.88 -10.51
C ASP A 101 -8.90 33.45 -9.19
N HIS A 102 -8.54 34.73 -9.19
CA HIS A 102 -7.79 35.34 -8.08
C HIS A 102 -8.59 35.43 -6.78
N ASP A 103 -9.91 35.68 -6.85
CA ASP A 103 -10.74 35.80 -5.66
C ASP A 103 -10.95 34.42 -5.02
N ARG A 104 -11.25 33.40 -5.81
CA ARG A 104 -11.32 32.01 -5.34
C ARG A 104 -9.98 31.49 -4.83
N LEU A 105 -8.87 31.91 -5.45
CA LEU A 105 -7.53 31.57 -4.98
C LEU A 105 -7.30 32.15 -3.58
N ALA A 106 -7.67 33.40 -3.35
CA ALA A 106 -7.58 34.04 -2.04
C ALA A 106 -8.45 33.30 -1.01
N GLU A 107 -9.70 32.97 -1.34
CA GLU A 107 -10.60 32.18 -0.47
C GLU A 107 -9.98 30.83 -0.06
N LYS A 108 -9.41 30.10 -1.03
CA LYS A 108 -8.74 28.81 -0.76
C LYS A 108 -7.49 28.99 0.10
N CYS A 109 -6.71 30.05 -0.12
CA CYS A 109 -5.55 30.37 0.73
C CYS A 109 -5.98 30.63 2.18
N PHE A 110 -7.04 31.44 2.40
CA PHE A 110 -7.58 31.66 3.74
C PHE A 110 -8.13 30.38 4.37
N GLY A 111 -8.80 29.53 3.58
CA GLY A 111 -9.24 28.21 4.00
C GLY A 111 -8.09 27.33 4.47
N PHE A 112 -6.98 27.29 3.72
CA PHE A 112 -5.77 26.55 4.09
C PHE A 112 -5.16 27.08 5.40
N ILE A 113 -5.01 28.39 5.54
CA ILE A 113 -4.48 28.99 6.78
C ILE A 113 -5.37 28.63 7.98
N THR A 114 -6.68 28.62 7.80
CA THR A 114 -7.62 28.32 8.90
C THR A 114 -7.63 26.84 9.28
N THR A 115 -7.58 25.94 8.29
CA THR A 115 -7.82 24.51 8.51
C THR A 115 -6.56 23.65 8.59
N GLU A 116 -5.50 24.03 7.89
CA GLU A 116 -4.28 23.22 7.74
C GLU A 116 -3.15 23.71 8.67
N THR A 117 -3.10 25.00 9.05
CA THR A 117 -2.09 25.55 9.99
C THR A 117 -1.91 24.73 11.28
N PRO A 118 -2.97 24.20 11.93
CA PRO A 118 -2.82 23.37 13.12
C PRO A 118 -1.96 22.12 12.88
N TYR A 119 -1.89 21.58 11.66
CA TYR A 119 -1.04 20.46 11.29
C TYR A 119 0.37 20.88 10.89
N TRP A 120 0.55 22.10 10.38
CA TRP A 120 1.80 22.60 9.79
C TRP A 120 2.80 23.21 10.77
N SER A 121 2.43 23.41 12.03
CA SER A 121 3.42 23.82 13.04
C SER A 121 4.52 22.77 13.20
N LYS A 122 5.77 23.23 13.33
CA LYS A 122 6.96 22.39 13.41
C LYS A 122 7.25 21.83 14.80
N VAL A 123 6.54 22.31 15.81
CA VAL A 123 6.82 21.97 17.21
C VAL A 123 5.59 21.39 17.89
N GLY A 124 5.85 20.54 18.88
CA GLY A 124 4.79 19.85 19.63
C GLY A 124 4.12 18.73 18.83
N ALA A 125 3.25 17.99 19.51
CA ALA A 125 2.46 16.92 18.91
C ALA A 125 1.38 17.46 17.97
N PHE A 126 0.79 16.58 17.17
CA PHE A 126 -0.42 16.93 16.42
C PHE A 126 -1.59 17.18 17.38
N PRO A 127 -2.40 18.22 17.15
CA PRO A 127 -3.54 18.54 17.99
C PRO A 127 -4.73 17.59 17.79
N ASN A 128 -4.80 16.95 16.61
CA ASN A 128 -5.87 16.04 16.21
C ASN A 128 -5.28 14.80 15.52
N PRO A 129 -6.03 13.69 15.43
CA PRO A 129 -5.66 12.54 14.61
C PRO A 129 -5.32 12.96 13.18
N LEU A 130 -4.25 12.38 12.61
CA LEU A 130 -3.87 12.71 11.23
C LEU A 130 -4.92 12.17 10.25
N PRO A 131 -5.26 12.92 9.18
CA PRO A 131 -6.31 12.53 8.25
C PRO A 131 -5.80 11.42 7.30
N VAL A 132 -5.99 10.17 7.71
CA VAL A 132 -5.54 8.96 7.00
C VAL A 132 -6.04 8.92 5.56
N ASP A 133 -7.32 9.25 5.32
CA ASP A 133 -7.90 9.24 3.98
C ASP A 133 -7.20 10.23 3.04
N LYS A 134 -6.92 11.44 3.52
CA LYS A 134 -6.16 12.45 2.76
C LYS A 134 -4.74 11.94 2.47
N PHE A 135 -4.07 11.38 3.47
CA PHE A 135 -2.71 10.86 3.33
C PHE A 135 -2.63 9.68 2.36
N ASN A 136 -3.63 8.80 2.34
CA ASN A 136 -3.71 7.63 1.46
C ASN A 136 -4.19 7.98 0.05
N LYS A 137 -4.73 9.19 -0.16
CA LYS A 137 -5.19 9.65 -1.47
C LYS A 137 -4.08 9.54 -2.52
N GLY A 138 -4.46 9.09 -3.71
CA GLY A 138 -3.57 8.91 -4.85
C GLY A 138 -2.63 7.70 -4.76
N PHE A 139 -2.66 6.89 -3.69
CA PHE A 139 -2.00 5.59 -3.72
C PHE A 139 -2.93 4.53 -4.33
N SER A 140 -2.53 4.03 -5.49
CA SER A 140 -3.20 2.94 -6.19
C SER A 140 -2.24 2.21 -7.10
N ASN A 141 -2.55 0.95 -7.43
CA ASN A 141 -1.68 0.05 -8.20
C ASN A 141 -0.37 -0.20 -7.43
N PRO A 142 -0.34 -1.16 -6.52
CA PRO A 142 0.74 -1.34 -5.55
C PRO A 142 1.99 -1.98 -6.15
N GLY A 143 2.53 -1.43 -7.24
CA GLY A 143 3.83 -1.80 -7.79
C GLY A 143 4.94 -1.36 -6.85
N PHE A 144 6.09 -2.04 -6.88
CA PHE A 144 7.18 -1.80 -5.93
C PHE A 144 7.63 -0.33 -5.93
N LYS A 145 7.77 0.29 -7.11
CA LYS A 145 8.12 1.73 -7.20
C LYS A 145 7.10 2.61 -6.47
N LYS A 146 5.80 2.30 -6.61
CA LYS A 146 4.71 3.06 -5.97
C LYS A 146 4.66 2.82 -4.47
N ILE A 147 4.90 1.59 -4.01
CA ILE A 147 5.01 1.25 -2.59
C ILE A 147 6.20 1.98 -1.95
N SER A 148 7.35 1.96 -2.62
CA SER A 148 8.54 2.70 -2.15
C SER A 148 8.26 4.21 -2.07
N ALA A 149 7.61 4.79 -3.08
CA ALA A 149 7.20 6.20 -3.07
C ALA A 149 6.17 6.50 -1.97
N TYR A 150 5.29 5.55 -1.63
CA TYR A 150 4.35 5.68 -0.53
C TYR A 150 5.07 5.73 0.83
N PHE A 151 6.01 4.82 1.11
CA PHE A 151 6.78 4.90 2.37
C PHE A 151 7.70 6.12 2.43
N ASN A 152 8.14 6.62 1.27
CA ASN A 152 8.87 7.87 1.17
C ASN A 152 8.09 9.08 1.70
N ARG A 153 6.75 9.04 1.71
CA ARG A 153 5.88 10.08 2.31
C ARG A 153 6.19 10.28 3.81
N PHE A 154 6.59 9.21 4.51
CA PHE A 154 7.01 9.26 5.91
C PHE A 154 8.47 9.71 6.09
N GLY A 155 9.25 9.82 5.02
CA GLY A 155 10.69 10.09 5.08
C GLY A 155 11.56 8.83 4.98
N TYR A 156 10.97 7.68 4.61
CA TYR A 156 11.72 6.45 4.49
C TYR A 156 12.44 6.33 3.14
N ASP A 157 13.49 7.11 2.93
CA ASP A 157 14.25 7.13 1.66
C ASP A 157 14.99 5.80 1.38
N ASN A 158 15.47 5.12 2.42
CA ASN A 158 16.25 3.89 2.30
C ASN A 158 15.43 2.59 2.26
N TYR A 159 14.12 2.67 2.00
CA TYR A 159 13.21 1.51 2.01
C TYR A 159 13.71 0.38 1.10
N LYS A 160 14.08 0.69 -0.15
CA LYS A 160 14.60 -0.28 -1.12
C LYS A 160 15.83 -1.01 -0.60
N THR A 161 16.80 -0.27 -0.06
CA THR A 161 18.05 -0.84 0.47
C THR A 161 17.79 -1.78 1.63
N HIS A 162 16.96 -1.37 2.59
CA HIS A 162 16.63 -2.20 3.74
C HIS A 162 15.81 -3.43 3.35
N LEU A 163 14.86 -3.29 2.41
CA LEU A 163 14.08 -4.41 1.91
C LEU A 163 14.98 -5.41 1.16
N SER A 164 15.92 -4.92 0.35
CA SER A 164 16.92 -5.74 -0.35
C SER A 164 17.77 -6.53 0.63
N ALA A 165 18.34 -5.86 1.64
CA ALA A 165 19.09 -6.54 2.70
C ALA A 165 18.24 -7.59 3.44
N ARG A 166 16.95 -7.31 3.66
CA ARG A 166 16.03 -8.23 4.35
C ARG A 166 15.69 -9.48 3.53
N LEU A 167 15.52 -9.33 2.23
CA LEU A 167 15.14 -10.42 1.32
C LEU A 167 16.35 -11.17 0.74
N ALA A 168 17.54 -10.55 0.78
CA ALA A 168 18.78 -11.10 0.25
C ALA A 168 18.60 -11.69 -1.16
N ALA A 169 18.98 -12.95 -1.38
CA ALA A 169 18.87 -13.63 -2.66
C ALA A 169 17.44 -13.68 -3.23
N SER A 170 16.40 -13.56 -2.40
CA SER A 170 15.00 -13.57 -2.84
C SER A 170 14.50 -12.20 -3.33
N TYR A 171 15.27 -11.12 -3.18
CA TYR A 171 14.81 -9.76 -3.44
C TYR A 171 14.24 -9.59 -4.86
N HIS A 172 14.98 -9.99 -5.89
CA HIS A 172 14.55 -9.83 -7.28
C HIS A 172 13.30 -10.65 -7.61
N ALA A 173 13.26 -11.91 -7.21
CA ALA A 173 12.10 -12.77 -7.46
C ALA A 173 10.82 -12.22 -6.82
N VAL A 174 10.93 -11.75 -5.57
CA VAL A 174 9.80 -11.22 -4.81
C VAL A 174 9.32 -9.88 -5.39
N VAL A 175 10.23 -8.95 -5.70
CA VAL A 175 9.88 -7.64 -6.27
C VAL A 175 9.29 -7.79 -7.67
N ASN A 176 9.90 -8.62 -8.52
CA ASN A 176 9.39 -8.87 -9.87
C ASN A 176 8.00 -9.51 -9.83
N MET A 177 7.70 -10.36 -8.84
CA MET A 177 6.36 -10.93 -8.70
C MET A 177 5.31 -9.88 -8.34
N VAL A 178 5.64 -8.89 -7.49
CA VAL A 178 4.72 -7.78 -7.17
C VAL A 178 4.44 -6.93 -8.41
N GLU A 179 5.46 -6.58 -9.19
CA GLU A 179 5.25 -5.83 -10.45
C GLU A 179 4.44 -6.65 -11.46
N HIS A 180 4.76 -7.94 -11.63
CA HIS A 180 4.03 -8.83 -12.52
C HIS A 180 2.57 -9.03 -12.14
N MET A 181 2.26 -9.08 -10.84
CA MET A 181 0.89 -9.11 -10.33
C MET A 181 0.13 -7.86 -10.76
N VAL A 182 0.72 -6.67 -10.58
CA VAL A 182 0.11 -5.39 -10.97
C VAL A 182 -0.09 -5.30 -12.48
N ASP A 183 0.91 -5.69 -13.27
CA ASP A 183 0.83 -5.71 -14.72
C ASP A 183 -0.26 -6.66 -15.22
N THR A 184 -0.34 -7.86 -14.63
CA THR A 184 -1.39 -8.84 -14.95
C THR A 184 -2.77 -8.27 -14.61
N ARG A 185 -2.93 -7.65 -13.44
CA ARG A 185 -4.19 -7.00 -13.04
C ARG A 185 -4.58 -5.89 -14.01
N ASN A 186 -3.63 -5.05 -14.44
CA ASN A 186 -3.91 -3.96 -15.38
C ASN A 186 -4.37 -4.50 -16.74
N LYS A 187 -3.71 -5.55 -17.25
CA LYS A 187 -4.14 -6.21 -18.50
C LYS A 187 -5.55 -6.81 -18.38
N ILE A 188 -5.89 -7.40 -17.22
CA ILE A 188 -7.24 -7.90 -16.93
C ILE A 188 -8.26 -6.76 -16.97
N ALA A 189 -7.97 -5.63 -16.32
CA ALA A 189 -8.84 -4.46 -16.28
C ALA A 189 -9.05 -3.83 -17.67
N HIS A 190 -8.05 -3.90 -18.56
CA HIS A 190 -8.16 -3.50 -19.96
C HIS A 190 -8.82 -4.56 -20.86
N GLY A 191 -9.38 -5.63 -20.30
CA GLY A 191 -10.15 -6.63 -21.06
C GLY A 191 -9.30 -7.61 -21.87
N ASN A 192 -7.97 -7.68 -21.67
CA ASN A 192 -7.14 -8.63 -22.41
C ASN A 192 -7.50 -10.07 -21.99
N PRO A 193 -8.04 -10.93 -22.88
CA PRO A 193 -8.49 -12.27 -22.52
C PRO A 193 -7.32 -13.23 -22.20
N ALA A 194 -6.13 -12.98 -22.76
CA ALA A 194 -4.92 -13.77 -22.53
C ALA A 194 -4.22 -13.41 -21.20
N ALA A 195 -4.64 -12.33 -20.53
CA ALA A 195 -4.11 -11.96 -19.23
C ALA A 195 -4.68 -12.86 -18.13
N THR A 196 -4.10 -14.04 -17.98
CA THR A 196 -4.49 -15.03 -16.96
C THR A 196 -3.25 -15.71 -16.37
N LYS A 197 -3.49 -16.53 -15.36
CA LYS A 197 -2.48 -17.34 -14.65
C LYS A 197 -3.05 -18.74 -14.47
N THR A 198 -2.19 -19.74 -14.43
CA THR A 198 -2.61 -21.07 -14.00
C THR A 198 -2.85 -21.08 -12.47
N PRO A 199 -3.62 -22.04 -11.95
CA PRO A 199 -3.74 -22.23 -10.50
C PRO A 199 -2.40 -22.44 -9.79
N HIS A 200 -1.42 -23.02 -10.50
CA HIS A 200 -0.05 -23.16 -10.01
C HIS A 200 0.69 -21.82 -9.93
N ASP A 201 0.65 -21.03 -11.01
CA ASP A 201 1.27 -19.69 -11.03
C ASP A 201 0.72 -18.79 -9.92
N LEU A 202 -0.59 -18.88 -9.68
CA LEU A 202 -1.25 -18.14 -8.60
C LEU A 202 -0.73 -18.53 -7.21
N LYS A 203 -0.48 -19.82 -6.98
CA LYS A 203 0.08 -20.30 -5.72
C LYS A 203 1.43 -19.64 -5.44
N GLU A 204 2.30 -19.60 -6.45
CA GLU A 204 3.62 -18.96 -6.34
C GLU A 204 3.52 -17.44 -6.21
N MET A 205 2.58 -16.82 -6.93
CA MET A 205 2.30 -15.38 -6.82
C MET A 205 1.87 -15.01 -5.39
N ILE A 206 0.90 -15.72 -4.81
CA ILE A 206 0.43 -15.52 -3.43
C ILE A 206 1.60 -15.66 -2.44
N ARG A 207 2.39 -16.73 -2.57
CA ARG A 207 3.53 -17.01 -1.69
C ARG A 207 4.57 -15.89 -1.71
N LEU A 208 5.01 -15.47 -2.90
CA LEU A 208 6.02 -14.42 -3.04
C LEU A 208 5.51 -13.05 -2.62
N VAL A 209 4.25 -12.71 -2.94
CA VAL A 209 3.61 -11.48 -2.49
C VAL A 209 3.47 -11.46 -0.95
N GLN A 210 3.14 -12.60 -0.32
CA GLN A 210 3.11 -12.69 1.13
C GLN A 210 4.49 -12.46 1.76
N ILE A 211 5.55 -13.02 1.16
CA ILE A 211 6.94 -12.78 1.58
C ILE A 211 7.29 -11.30 1.45
N PHE A 212 6.89 -10.64 0.34
CA PHE A 212 7.07 -9.20 0.15
C PHE A 212 6.41 -8.40 1.27
N CYS A 213 5.10 -8.59 1.49
CA CYS A 213 4.36 -7.84 2.51
C CYS A 213 4.90 -8.11 3.92
N ARG A 214 5.30 -9.35 4.23
CA ARG A 214 5.94 -9.67 5.51
C ARG A 214 7.26 -8.93 5.69
N ALA A 215 8.12 -8.94 4.66
CA ALA A 215 9.40 -8.24 4.72
C ALA A 215 9.21 -6.73 4.81
N THR A 216 8.19 -6.20 4.12
CA THR A 216 7.76 -4.79 4.18
C THR A 216 7.34 -4.42 5.59
N ASP A 217 6.45 -5.18 6.22
CA ASP A 217 5.99 -4.95 7.60
C ASP A 217 7.16 -4.91 8.58
N LEU A 218 8.07 -5.90 8.46
CA LEU A 218 9.24 -6.03 9.31
C LEU A 218 10.22 -4.86 9.13
N THR A 219 10.42 -4.43 7.89
CA THR A 219 11.36 -3.37 7.52
C THR A 219 10.82 -1.99 7.88
N PHE A 220 9.54 -1.73 7.61
CA PHE A 220 8.90 -0.45 7.94
C PHE A 220 8.73 -0.27 9.43
N GLY A 221 8.21 -1.27 10.15
CA GLY A 221 8.05 -1.14 11.60
C GLY A 221 9.38 -1.04 12.36
N ALA A 222 10.47 -1.63 11.85
CA ALA A 222 11.80 -1.43 12.42
C ALA A 222 12.30 0.00 12.21
N TRP A 223 12.09 0.55 11.01
CA TRP A 223 12.41 1.94 10.71
C TRP A 223 11.56 2.92 11.53
N CYS A 224 10.26 2.70 11.65
CA CYS A 224 9.38 3.51 12.50
C CYS A 224 9.86 3.50 13.95
N LYS A 225 10.21 2.33 14.50
CA LYS A 225 10.73 2.24 15.88
C LYS A 225 11.98 3.10 16.08
N ALA A 226 12.88 3.15 15.09
CA ALA A 226 14.13 3.89 15.16
C ALA A 226 13.96 5.41 14.94
N ASN A 227 13.00 5.83 14.11
CA ASN A 227 12.90 7.23 13.64
C ASN A 227 11.67 7.97 14.18
N LEU A 228 10.60 7.24 14.51
CA LEU A 228 9.30 7.78 14.88
C LEU A 228 8.84 7.22 16.24
N CYS A 229 8.14 6.08 16.21
CA CYS A 229 7.63 5.36 17.36
C CYS A 229 7.40 3.88 17.01
N THR A 230 7.15 3.04 18.02
CA THR A 230 6.83 1.62 17.80
C THR A 230 5.38 1.48 17.32
N ILE A 231 5.17 0.66 16.27
CA ILE A 231 3.87 0.45 15.61
C ILE A 231 3.37 -1.01 15.68
N ARG A 232 3.95 -1.83 16.57
CA ARG A 232 3.65 -3.26 16.79
C ARG A 232 3.56 -3.58 18.27
#